data_AF-A0A926VDZ9-F1
#
_entry.id   AF-A0A926VDZ9-F1
#
_cell.length_a   1.000
_cell.length_b   1.000
_cell.length_c   1.000
_cell.angle_alpha   90.00
_cell.angle_beta   90.00
_cell.angle_gamma   90.00
#
_symmetry.space_group_name_H-M   'P 1'
#
loop_
_entity.id
_entity.type
_entity.pdbx_description
1 polymer ?
#
loop_
_entity_poly.entity_id
_entity_poly.type
_entity_poly.pdbx_seq_one_letter_code
_entity_poly.pdbx_strand_id
1 'polypeptide(L)'
;MSKAGNDNWKTPLGVYERAIAEVIKTREQLQTELQSLRDIQASYKNLKSELQAAKAEIQTLQSQFQACQKELQETKAELEATKLELQDTDKQYEDRITEAKETADIAHSEAKAAYSQVESVKTEIENGTIVAQKALMLRGRDENYWMRFHSVDSVNHDVFQIWKIDDTWYDTIRVKAAKLLRARDDKHWIKFYRVDSKNRDVFAMWRSDKTWHINIQLK
;
A
#
# COMPACT_ATOMS: atom_id res chain seq x y z
N MET A 1 105.37 -58.89 -26.26
CA MET A 1 105.70 -59.58 -27.53
C MET A 1 104.46 -59.52 -28.41
N SER A 2 104.31 -58.42 -29.14
CA SER A 2 104.58 -58.29 -30.58
C SER A 2 103.56 -59.02 -31.47
N LYS A 3 102.60 -58.20 -31.94
CA LYS A 3 101.87 -58.28 -33.21
C LYS A 3 102.41 -59.35 -34.17
N ALA A 4 101.71 -60.48 -34.28
CA ALA A 4 101.71 -61.27 -35.50
C ALA A 4 100.60 -60.71 -36.40
N GLY A 5 100.92 -59.62 -37.09
CA GLY A 5 100.13 -59.16 -38.23
C GLY A 5 100.26 -60.22 -39.32
N ASN A 6 99.31 -61.14 -39.38
CA ASN A 6 99.26 -62.17 -40.40
C ASN A 6 98.71 -61.54 -41.68
N ASP A 7 99.61 -60.99 -42.51
CA ASP A 7 99.33 -60.52 -43.88
C ASP A 7 99.05 -61.71 -44.82
N ASN A 8 98.02 -62.51 -44.51
CA ASN A 8 97.59 -63.67 -45.31
C ASN A 8 96.75 -63.28 -46.56
N TRP A 9 96.65 -61.98 -46.85
CA TRP A 9 95.86 -61.45 -47.98
C TRP A 9 96.52 -61.66 -49.35
N LYS A 10 97.75 -62.19 -49.40
CA LYS A 10 98.48 -62.48 -50.64
C LYS A 10 98.19 -63.86 -51.25
N THR A 11 97.34 -64.68 -50.62
CA THR A 11 96.89 -65.95 -51.19
C THR A 11 95.52 -65.76 -51.88
N PRO A 12 95.24 -66.44 -53.00
CA PRO A 12 93.92 -66.37 -53.65
C PRO A 12 92.76 -66.68 -52.70
N LEU A 13 92.95 -67.60 -51.74
CA LEU A 13 91.93 -67.99 -50.76
C LEU A 13 91.57 -66.85 -49.77
N GLY A 14 92.57 -66.14 -49.24
CA GLY A 14 92.36 -65.02 -48.31
C GLY A 14 91.62 -63.83 -48.94
N VAL A 15 91.74 -63.63 -50.27
CA VAL A 15 90.96 -62.63 -51.02
C VAL A 15 89.47 -63.01 -51.05
N TYR A 16 89.15 -64.29 -51.26
CA TYR A 16 87.76 -64.76 -51.25
C TYR A 16 87.12 -64.68 -49.86
N GLU A 17 87.83 -65.07 -48.80
CA GLU A 17 87.32 -64.98 -47.42
C GLU A 17 86.97 -63.53 -47.04
N ARG A 18 87.80 -62.56 -47.43
CA ARG A 18 87.52 -61.14 -47.21
C ARG A 18 86.31 -60.65 -47.99
N ALA A 19 86.20 -61.01 -49.28
CA ALA A 19 85.06 -60.65 -50.10
C ALA A 19 83.75 -61.22 -49.53
N ILE A 20 83.77 -62.46 -49.04
CA ILE A 20 82.61 -63.07 -48.37
C ILE A 20 82.24 -62.31 -47.09
N ALA A 21 83.22 -61.94 -46.25
CA ALA A 21 82.97 -61.17 -45.05
C ALA A 21 82.37 -59.78 -45.34
N GLU A 22 82.86 -59.09 -46.38
CA GLU A 22 82.31 -57.81 -46.84
C GLU A 22 80.88 -57.95 -47.39
N VAL A 23 80.59 -59.03 -48.12
CA VAL A 23 79.23 -59.34 -48.60
C VAL A 23 78.28 -59.64 -47.44
N ILE A 24 78.72 -60.37 -46.42
CA ILE A 24 77.91 -60.64 -45.22
C ILE A 24 77.59 -59.33 -44.48
N LYS A 25 78.61 -58.49 -44.26
CA LYS A 25 78.42 -57.20 -43.58
C LYS A 25 77.46 -56.29 -44.34
N THR A 26 77.59 -56.19 -45.66
CA THR A 26 76.68 -55.37 -46.49
C THR A 26 75.27 -55.94 -46.51
N ARG A 27 75.10 -57.27 -46.50
CA ARG A 27 73.79 -57.92 -46.34
C ARG A 27 73.14 -57.58 -45.00
N GLU A 28 73.88 -57.65 -43.90
CA GLU A 28 73.36 -57.29 -42.57
C GLU A 28 72.93 -55.82 -42.52
N GLN A 29 73.74 -54.91 -43.09
CA GLN A 29 73.40 -53.49 -43.21
C GLN A 29 72.10 -53.28 -44.02
N LEU A 30 71.99 -53.90 -45.19
CA LEU A 30 70.77 -53.84 -46.01
C LEU A 30 69.54 -54.39 -45.27
N GLN A 31 69.72 -55.44 -44.46
CA GLN A 31 68.63 -56.01 -43.67
C GLN A 31 68.17 -55.04 -42.56
N THR A 32 69.10 -54.33 -41.92
CA THR A 32 68.76 -53.28 -40.94
C THR A 32 68.07 -52.08 -41.59
N GLU A 33 68.53 -51.64 -42.76
CA GLU A 33 67.89 -50.53 -43.50
C GLU A 33 66.48 -50.92 -43.97
N LEU A 34 66.27 -52.15 -44.44
CA LEU A 34 64.94 -52.65 -44.80
C LEU A 34 63.99 -52.67 -43.61
N GLN A 35 64.48 -53.01 -42.42
CA GLN A 35 63.66 -52.96 -41.21
C GLN A 35 63.30 -51.52 -40.85
N SER A 36 64.28 -50.61 -40.88
CA SER A 36 64.06 -49.18 -40.66
C SER A 36 63.01 -48.59 -41.63
N LEU A 37 63.08 -48.94 -42.92
CA LEU A 37 62.10 -48.50 -43.91
C LEU A 37 60.69 -49.01 -43.61
N ARG A 38 60.54 -50.25 -43.12
CA ARG A 38 59.23 -50.77 -42.69
C ARG A 38 58.66 -50.00 -41.49
N ASP A 39 59.50 -49.69 -40.52
CA ASP A 39 59.11 -48.95 -39.33
C ASP A 39 58.68 -47.51 -39.70
N ILE A 40 59.44 -46.85 -40.60
CA ILE A 40 59.08 -45.55 -41.15
C ILE A 40 57.75 -45.62 -41.91
N GLN A 41 57.53 -46.66 -42.71
CA GLN A 41 56.27 -46.82 -43.44
C GLN A 41 55.06 -47.02 -42.51
N ALA A 42 55.24 -47.76 -41.40
CA ALA A 42 54.20 -47.92 -40.39
C ALA A 42 53.91 -46.58 -39.67
N SER A 43 54.96 -45.86 -39.26
CA SER A 43 54.83 -44.53 -38.65
C SER A 43 54.11 -43.55 -39.58
N TYR A 44 54.46 -43.53 -40.86
CA TYR A 44 53.80 -42.68 -41.86
C TYR A 44 52.30 -42.98 -41.99
N LYS A 45 51.91 -44.26 -41.98
CA LYS A 45 50.49 -44.65 -42.01
C LYS A 45 49.74 -44.15 -40.77
N ASN A 46 50.34 -44.29 -39.59
CA ASN A 46 49.74 -43.82 -38.34
C ASN A 46 49.59 -42.29 -38.34
N LEU A 47 50.63 -41.56 -38.71
CA LEU A 47 50.59 -40.11 -38.79
C LEU A 47 49.52 -39.63 -39.79
N LYS A 48 49.37 -40.33 -40.92
CA LYS A 48 48.30 -40.04 -41.89
C LYS A 48 46.90 -40.24 -41.29
N SER A 49 46.68 -41.29 -40.51
CA SER A 49 45.39 -41.50 -39.83
C SER A 49 45.12 -40.45 -38.75
N GLU A 50 46.13 -40.08 -37.96
CA GLU A 50 46.01 -39.03 -36.95
C GLU A 50 45.66 -37.68 -37.60
N LEU A 51 46.30 -37.34 -38.72
CA LEU A 51 46.00 -36.12 -39.46
C LEU A 51 44.57 -36.10 -40.03
N GLN A 52 44.05 -37.25 -40.46
CA GLN A 52 42.66 -37.37 -40.90
C GLN A 52 41.68 -37.19 -39.74
N ALA A 53 41.98 -37.78 -38.57
CA ALA A 53 41.17 -37.63 -37.36
C ALA A 53 41.14 -36.17 -36.90
N ALA A 54 42.31 -35.52 -36.80
CA ALA A 54 42.41 -34.12 -36.43
C ALA A 54 41.64 -33.20 -37.39
N LYS A 55 41.65 -33.51 -38.69
CA LYS A 55 40.86 -32.75 -39.68
C LYS A 55 39.35 -32.88 -39.42
N ALA A 56 38.87 -34.07 -39.08
CA ALA A 56 37.45 -34.28 -38.75
C ALA A 56 37.04 -33.56 -37.46
N GLU A 57 37.91 -33.56 -36.44
CA GLU A 57 37.70 -32.80 -35.21
C GLU A 57 37.60 -31.30 -35.47
N ILE A 58 38.50 -30.73 -36.29
CA ILE A 58 38.46 -29.32 -36.67
C ILE A 58 37.14 -28.96 -37.37
N GLN A 59 36.66 -29.80 -38.29
CA GLN A 59 35.37 -29.58 -38.96
C GLN A 59 34.18 -29.62 -37.99
N THR A 60 34.24 -30.52 -37.00
CA THR A 60 33.22 -30.63 -35.95
C THR A 60 33.22 -29.37 -35.08
N LEU A 61 34.39 -28.93 -34.63
CA LEU A 61 34.54 -27.70 -33.83
C LEU A 61 34.09 -26.46 -34.59
N GLN A 62 34.36 -26.37 -35.90
CA GLN A 62 33.87 -25.27 -36.74
C GLN A 62 32.33 -25.24 -36.79
N SER A 63 31.69 -26.39 -36.90
CA SER A 63 30.23 -26.50 -36.92
C SER A 63 29.63 -26.09 -35.57
N GLN A 64 30.23 -26.54 -34.46
CA GLN A 64 29.82 -26.14 -33.11
C GLN A 64 29.99 -24.64 -32.87
N PHE A 65 31.10 -24.05 -33.34
CA PHE A 65 31.34 -22.62 -33.24
C PHE A 65 30.26 -21.80 -33.99
N GLN A 66 29.88 -22.23 -35.19
CA GLN A 66 28.79 -21.59 -35.95
C GLN A 66 27.44 -21.71 -35.24
N ALA A 67 27.13 -22.87 -34.65
CA ALA A 67 25.91 -23.05 -33.86
C ALA A 67 25.87 -22.10 -32.65
N CYS A 68 26.97 -22.03 -31.89
CA CYS A 68 27.09 -21.13 -30.75
C CYS A 68 26.97 -19.65 -31.17
N GLN A 69 27.54 -19.27 -32.32
CA GLN A 69 27.40 -17.92 -32.85
C GLN A 69 25.93 -17.57 -33.17
N LYS A 70 25.16 -18.52 -33.69
CA LYS A 70 23.74 -18.34 -33.98
C LYS A 70 22.93 -18.19 -32.69
N GLU A 71 23.15 -19.05 -31.70
CA GLU A 71 22.51 -18.95 -30.37
C GLU A 71 22.82 -17.61 -29.69
N LEU A 72 24.05 -17.11 -29.81
CA LEU A 72 24.42 -15.79 -29.29
C LEU A 72 23.67 -14.65 -29.99
N GLN A 73 23.41 -14.76 -31.29
CA GLN A 73 22.62 -13.77 -32.02
C GLN A 73 21.15 -13.79 -31.61
N GLU A 74 20.56 -14.98 -31.43
CA GLU A 74 19.18 -15.17 -30.99
C GLU A 74 18.98 -14.60 -29.58
N THR A 75 19.83 -14.98 -28.62
CA THR A 75 19.78 -14.45 -27.25
C THR A 75 19.96 -12.93 -27.18
N LYS A 76 20.81 -12.35 -28.05
CA LYS A 76 20.95 -10.90 -28.16
C LYS A 76 19.66 -10.24 -28.67
N ALA A 77 18.98 -10.84 -29.64
CA ALA A 77 17.72 -10.32 -30.15
C ALA A 77 16.61 -10.36 -29.08
N GLU A 78 16.53 -11.46 -28.33
CA GLU A 78 15.61 -11.60 -27.20
C GLU A 78 15.90 -10.55 -26.10
N LEU A 79 17.17 -10.29 -25.80
CA LEU A 79 17.54 -9.26 -24.82
C LEU A 79 17.12 -7.85 -25.26
N GLU A 80 17.26 -7.52 -26.54
CA GLU A 80 16.78 -6.21 -27.05
C GLU A 80 15.25 -6.13 -27.05
N ALA A 81 14.55 -7.22 -27.36
CA ALA A 81 13.09 -7.27 -27.29
C ALA A 81 12.58 -7.04 -25.86
N THR A 82 13.12 -7.78 -24.88
CA THR A 82 12.75 -7.62 -23.47
C THR A 82 13.07 -6.22 -22.93
N LYS A 83 14.16 -5.60 -23.40
CA LYS A 83 14.50 -4.22 -23.05
C LYS A 83 13.46 -3.22 -23.57
N LEU A 84 12.97 -3.39 -24.79
CA LEU A 84 11.90 -2.54 -25.34
C LEU A 84 10.59 -2.73 -24.58
N GLU A 85 10.22 -3.97 -24.24
CA GLU A 85 9.06 -4.25 -23.41
C GLU A 85 9.17 -3.57 -22.04
N LEU A 86 10.34 -3.65 -21.40
CA LEU A 86 10.57 -2.99 -20.11
C LEU A 86 10.40 -1.47 -20.22
N GLN A 87 10.94 -0.85 -21.28
CA GLN A 87 10.78 0.59 -21.52
C GLN A 87 9.32 0.99 -21.74
N ASP A 88 8.54 0.18 -22.45
CA ASP A 88 7.11 0.43 -22.65
C ASP A 88 6.34 0.32 -21.33
N THR A 89 6.63 -0.72 -20.53
CA THR A 89 6.00 -0.85 -19.21
C THR A 89 6.34 0.30 -18.27
N ASP A 90 7.60 0.78 -18.28
CA ASP A 90 8.03 1.91 -17.46
C ASP A 90 7.26 3.19 -17.83
N LYS A 91 7.09 3.43 -19.13
CA LYS A 91 6.26 4.55 -19.62
C LYS A 91 4.80 4.41 -19.18
N GLN A 92 4.22 3.21 -19.28
CA GLN A 92 2.86 2.97 -18.80
C GLN A 92 2.71 3.23 -17.29
N TYR A 93 3.73 2.91 -16.49
CA TYR A 93 3.72 3.22 -15.06
C TYR A 93 3.79 4.73 -14.80
N GLU A 94 4.63 5.47 -15.51
CA GLU A 94 4.71 6.93 -15.40
C GLU A 94 3.38 7.61 -15.79
N ASP A 95 2.75 7.15 -16.87
CA ASP A 95 1.43 7.64 -17.30
C ASP A 95 0.39 7.39 -16.20
N ARG A 96 0.35 6.17 -15.64
CA ARG A 96 -0.58 5.82 -14.54
C ARG A 96 -0.30 6.59 -13.25
N ILE A 97 0.95 6.88 -12.93
CA ILE A 97 1.32 7.71 -11.77
C ILE A 97 0.79 9.13 -11.96
N THR A 98 0.89 9.66 -13.18
CA THR A 98 0.40 11.00 -13.51
C THR A 98 -1.13 11.05 -13.40
N GLU A 99 -1.84 10.10 -14.00
CA GLU A 99 -3.31 9.98 -13.88
C GLU A 99 -3.76 9.83 -12.40
N ALA A 100 -3.03 9.01 -11.62
CA ALA A 100 -3.33 8.83 -10.20
C ALA A 100 -3.13 10.12 -9.38
N LYS A 101 -2.14 10.95 -9.72
CA LYS A 101 -1.93 12.26 -9.08
C LYS A 101 -3.04 13.23 -9.43
N GLU A 102 -3.40 13.34 -10.71
CA GLU A 102 -4.48 14.23 -11.15
C GLU A 102 -5.82 13.87 -10.49
N THR A 103 -6.15 12.58 -10.46
CA THR A 103 -7.37 12.11 -9.79
C THR A 103 -7.36 12.36 -8.29
N ALA A 104 -6.21 12.18 -7.63
CA ALA A 104 -6.07 12.51 -6.21
C ALA A 104 -6.23 14.02 -5.94
N ASP A 105 -5.68 14.88 -6.80
CA ASP A 105 -5.80 16.33 -6.67
C ASP A 105 -7.25 16.79 -6.85
N ILE A 106 -7.97 16.23 -7.84
CA ILE A 106 -9.40 16.49 -8.04
C ILE A 106 -10.18 16.07 -6.79
N ALA A 107 -10.01 14.82 -6.33
CA ALA A 107 -10.71 14.31 -5.15
C ALA A 107 -10.41 15.15 -3.89
N HIS A 108 -9.16 15.61 -3.73
CA HIS A 108 -8.78 16.48 -2.62
C HIS A 108 -9.47 17.84 -2.70
N SER A 109 -9.54 18.44 -3.89
CA SER A 109 -10.21 19.72 -4.10
C SER A 109 -11.72 19.63 -3.85
N GLU A 110 -12.36 18.56 -4.29
CA GLU A 110 -13.78 18.28 -4.07
C GLU A 110 -14.08 18.04 -2.58
N ALA A 111 -13.25 17.23 -1.91
CA ALA A 111 -13.38 16.98 -0.48
C ALA A 111 -13.24 18.27 0.33
N LYS A 112 -12.30 19.15 -0.04
CA LYS A 112 -12.13 20.46 0.60
C LYS A 112 -13.35 21.35 0.39
N ALA A 113 -13.89 21.41 -0.82
CA ALA A 113 -15.09 22.17 -1.12
C ALA A 113 -16.30 21.65 -0.32
N ALA A 114 -16.50 20.34 -0.29
CA ALA A 114 -17.56 19.70 0.48
C ALA A 114 -17.42 19.99 1.99
N TYR A 115 -16.19 19.93 2.53
CA TYR A 115 -15.94 20.28 3.93
C TYR A 115 -16.33 21.71 4.25
N SER A 116 -15.94 22.68 3.41
CA SER A 116 -16.34 24.08 3.58
C SER A 116 -17.86 24.28 3.54
N GLN A 117 -18.56 23.55 2.66
CA GLN A 117 -20.03 23.57 2.60
C GLN A 117 -20.66 23.02 3.89
N VAL A 118 -20.15 21.89 4.40
CA VAL A 118 -20.65 21.29 5.64
C VAL A 118 -20.46 22.22 6.83
N GLU A 119 -19.31 22.91 6.94
CA GLU A 119 -19.09 23.87 8.02
C GLU A 119 -20.04 25.06 7.91
N SER A 120 -20.31 25.55 6.70
CA SER A 120 -21.32 26.60 6.47
C SER A 120 -22.71 26.14 6.94
N VAL A 121 -23.16 24.96 6.50
CA VAL A 121 -24.46 24.39 6.90
C VAL A 121 -24.55 24.22 8.42
N LYS A 122 -23.47 23.77 9.07
CA LYS A 122 -23.41 23.64 10.53
C LYS A 122 -23.64 24.99 11.21
N THR A 123 -22.97 26.05 10.76
CA THR A 123 -23.18 27.39 11.33
C THR A 123 -24.60 27.91 11.11
N GLU A 124 -25.20 27.64 9.94
CA GLU A 124 -26.59 28.01 9.66
C GLU A 124 -27.58 27.28 10.57
N ILE A 125 -27.37 25.97 10.81
CA ILE A 125 -28.19 25.17 11.73
C ILE A 125 -28.05 25.67 13.17
N GLU A 126 -26.83 25.98 13.61
CA GLU A 126 -26.59 26.55 14.95
C GLU A 126 -27.34 27.87 15.12
N ASN A 127 -27.24 28.77 14.15
CA ASN A 127 -27.97 30.05 14.13
C ASN A 127 -29.49 29.83 14.11
N GLY A 128 -29.99 28.94 13.26
CA GLY A 128 -31.41 28.60 13.17
C GLY A 128 -31.96 28.00 14.47
N THR A 129 -31.16 27.16 15.15
CA THR A 129 -31.52 26.57 16.45
C THR A 129 -31.65 27.64 17.52
N ILE A 130 -30.75 28.64 17.54
CA ILE A 130 -30.84 29.78 18.45
C ILE A 130 -32.14 30.56 18.21
N VAL A 131 -32.50 30.81 16.94
CA VAL A 131 -33.75 31.51 16.58
C VAL A 131 -34.98 30.69 16.99
N ALA A 132 -35.00 29.38 16.72
CA ALA A 132 -36.10 28.50 17.10
C ALA A 132 -36.26 28.40 18.62
N GLN A 133 -35.15 28.31 19.37
CA GLN A 133 -35.18 28.34 20.82
C GLN A 133 -35.77 29.66 21.35
N LYS A 134 -35.43 30.81 20.74
CA LYS A 134 -36.02 32.12 21.06
C LYS A 134 -37.52 32.17 20.73
N ALA A 135 -37.95 31.59 19.62
CA ALA A 135 -39.35 31.55 19.23
C ALA A 135 -40.23 30.70 20.17
N LEU A 136 -39.68 29.64 20.78
CA LEU A 136 -40.37 28.84 21.81
C LEU A 136 -40.48 29.55 23.17
N MET A 137 -39.81 30.69 23.36
CA MET A 137 -39.88 31.46 24.60
C MET A 137 -41.18 32.26 24.68
N LEU A 138 -41.76 32.34 25.87
CA LEU A 138 -42.89 33.21 26.15
C LEU A 138 -42.37 34.65 26.32
N ARG A 139 -42.86 35.58 25.51
CA ARG A 139 -42.56 37.00 25.67
C ARG A 139 -43.16 37.51 26.99
N GLY A 140 -42.34 38.20 27.79
CA GLY A 140 -42.78 38.85 29.03
C GLY A 140 -43.77 40.00 28.77
N ARG A 141 -44.34 40.54 29.84
CA ARG A 141 -45.40 41.58 29.80
C ARG A 141 -44.95 42.88 29.12
N ASP A 142 -43.67 43.18 29.18
CA ASP A 142 -42.98 44.23 28.45
C ASP A 142 -42.10 43.60 27.38
N GLU A 143 -42.05 44.28 26.25
CA GLU A 143 -41.51 43.81 24.99
C GLU A 143 -40.03 43.41 24.98
N ASN A 144 -39.34 43.61 26.11
CA ASN A 144 -37.89 43.59 26.29
C ASN A 144 -37.36 42.36 27.04
N TYR A 145 -38.22 41.48 27.55
CA TYR A 145 -37.79 40.27 28.27
C TYR A 145 -38.42 39.00 27.69
N TRP A 146 -37.61 37.95 27.64
CA TRP A 146 -38.04 36.62 27.17
C TRP A 146 -37.93 35.62 28.31
N MET A 147 -38.96 34.78 28.48
CA MET A 147 -38.99 33.75 29.50
C MET A 147 -39.00 32.37 28.85
N ARG A 148 -38.14 31.47 29.32
CA ARG A 148 -38.17 30.07 28.93
C ARG A 148 -38.29 29.17 30.16
N PHE A 149 -38.90 28.02 29.96
CA PHE A 149 -38.76 26.91 30.90
C PHE A 149 -37.29 26.48 30.94
N HIS A 150 -36.76 26.25 32.14
CA HIS A 150 -35.37 25.83 32.35
C HIS A 150 -35.30 24.41 32.88
N SER A 151 -35.97 24.13 33.99
CA SER A 151 -35.97 22.82 34.64
C SER A 151 -37.11 22.71 35.66
N VAL A 152 -37.28 21.53 36.25
CA VAL A 152 -38.10 21.33 37.45
C VAL A 152 -37.16 21.16 38.64
N ASP A 153 -37.36 21.90 39.73
CA ASP A 153 -36.51 21.81 40.92
C ASP A 153 -36.78 20.53 41.75
N SER A 154 -35.95 20.27 42.76
CA SER A 154 -36.07 19.08 43.62
C SER A 154 -37.36 19.02 44.46
N VAL A 155 -38.19 20.06 44.42
CA VAL A 155 -39.49 20.16 45.12
C VAL A 155 -40.65 20.24 44.11
N ASN A 156 -40.40 19.87 42.84
CA ASN A 156 -41.36 19.83 41.75
C ASN A 156 -41.94 21.20 41.38
N HIS A 157 -41.17 22.28 41.50
CA HIS A 157 -41.55 23.58 40.93
C HIS A 157 -40.98 23.75 39.53
N ASP A 158 -41.79 24.28 38.61
CA ASP A 158 -41.30 24.75 37.32
C ASP A 158 -40.40 25.97 37.53
N VAL A 159 -39.16 25.84 37.06
CA VAL A 159 -38.15 26.89 37.07
C VAL A 159 -38.08 27.50 35.69
N PHE A 160 -38.28 28.80 35.64
CA PHE A 160 -38.12 29.59 34.42
C PHE A 160 -36.88 30.49 34.54
N GLN A 161 -36.20 30.71 33.41
CA GLN A 161 -35.13 31.69 33.27
C GLN A 161 -35.62 32.87 32.43
N ILE A 162 -35.11 34.06 32.74
CA ILE A 162 -35.40 35.29 31.99
C ILE A 162 -34.15 35.73 31.24
N TRP A 163 -34.29 35.99 29.95
CA TRP A 163 -33.28 36.65 29.12
C TRP A 163 -33.43 38.16 29.23
N LYS A 164 -32.34 38.85 29.56
CA LYS A 164 -32.29 40.31 29.66
C LYS A 164 -31.74 40.95 28.37
N ILE A 165 -31.88 42.28 28.29
CA ILE A 165 -31.38 43.09 27.16
C ILE A 165 -29.84 43.15 27.07
N ASP A 166 -29.13 42.75 28.13
CA ASP A 166 -27.66 42.68 28.20
C ASP A 166 -27.09 41.32 27.74
N ASP A 167 -27.93 40.50 27.08
CA ASP A 167 -27.60 39.14 26.61
C ASP A 167 -27.14 38.18 27.72
N THR A 168 -27.62 38.38 28.94
CA THR A 168 -27.39 37.45 30.06
C THR A 168 -28.67 36.74 30.52
N TRP A 169 -28.53 35.47 30.91
CA TRP A 169 -29.59 34.73 31.59
C TRP A 169 -29.59 35.09 33.07
N TYR A 170 -30.74 35.50 33.60
CA TYR A 170 -30.94 35.61 35.04
C TYR A 170 -31.62 34.36 35.58
N ASP A 171 -31.01 33.76 36.59
CA ASP A 171 -31.49 32.53 37.16
C ASP A 171 -32.71 32.77 38.06
N THR A 172 -33.78 32.06 37.71
CA THR A 172 -34.85 31.59 38.58
C THR A 172 -36.04 32.54 38.83
N ILE A 173 -37.10 32.39 38.03
CA ILE A 173 -38.48 32.48 38.56
C ILE A 173 -38.91 31.06 38.92
N ARG A 174 -39.10 30.79 40.22
CA ARG A 174 -39.75 29.55 40.67
C ARG A 174 -41.24 29.80 40.72
N VAL A 175 -42.00 29.18 39.82
CA VAL A 175 -43.46 29.24 39.90
C VAL A 175 -43.91 28.05 40.71
N LYS A 176 -44.13 28.26 42.01
CA LYS A 176 -44.89 27.29 42.81
C LYS A 176 -46.31 27.29 42.25
N ALA A 177 -46.69 26.24 41.51
CA ALA A 177 -48.02 26.03 40.93
C ALA A 177 -49.06 26.87 41.67
N ALA A 178 -49.49 27.95 41.02
CA ALA A 178 -49.99 29.18 41.64
C ALA A 178 -50.76 28.91 42.95
N LYS A 179 -50.07 28.96 44.10
CA LYS A 179 -50.75 28.87 45.40
C LYS A 179 -51.76 30.00 45.61
N LEU A 180 -51.66 31.05 44.79
CA LEU A 180 -52.59 32.16 44.66
C LEU A 180 -52.86 32.38 43.17
N LEU A 181 -54.05 32.00 42.71
CA LEU A 181 -54.58 32.43 41.42
C LEU A 181 -55.32 33.73 41.66
N ARG A 182 -54.95 34.80 40.93
CA ARG A 182 -55.77 36.01 40.90
C ARG A 182 -57.03 35.67 40.12
N ALA A 183 -58.19 35.76 40.76
CA ALA A 183 -59.44 35.63 40.02
C ALA A 183 -59.63 36.84 39.11
N ARG A 184 -60.61 36.75 38.21
CA ARG A 184 -60.85 37.64 37.05
C ARG A 184 -60.92 39.16 37.32
N ASP A 185 -60.87 39.62 38.56
CA ASP A 185 -60.80 41.04 38.91
C ASP A 185 -59.66 41.34 39.91
N ASP A 186 -59.22 42.60 39.94
CA ASP A 186 -58.07 43.05 40.73
C ASP A 186 -58.31 43.05 42.26
N LYS A 187 -59.51 42.65 42.70
CA LYS A 187 -59.97 42.80 44.09
C LYS A 187 -60.14 41.46 44.81
N HIS A 188 -60.16 40.34 44.09
CA HIS A 188 -60.35 39.02 44.67
C HIS A 188 -59.17 38.08 44.39
N TRP A 189 -58.65 37.47 45.46
CA TRP A 189 -57.56 36.50 45.38
C TRP A 189 -58.10 35.12 45.73
N ILE A 190 -57.83 34.11 44.92
CA ILE A 190 -58.22 32.73 45.23
C ILE A 190 -56.95 31.95 45.55
N LYS A 191 -56.97 31.21 46.65
CA LYS A 191 -55.92 30.26 47.00
C LYS A 191 -56.49 28.87 47.19
N PHE A 192 -55.69 27.87 46.88
CA PHE A 192 -55.96 26.52 47.35
C PHE A 192 -55.94 26.52 48.89
N TYR A 193 -56.96 25.92 49.52
CA TYR A 193 -57.04 25.83 50.97
C TYR A 193 -56.74 24.41 51.46
N ARG A 194 -57.47 23.41 50.97
CA ARG A 194 -57.28 21.98 51.30
C ARG A 194 -58.05 21.08 50.34
N VAL A 195 -57.78 19.78 50.37
CA VAL A 195 -58.66 18.76 49.82
C VAL A 195 -59.66 18.33 50.91
N ASP A 196 -60.95 18.20 50.59
CA ASP A 196 -61.94 17.70 51.54
C ASP A 196 -61.97 16.16 51.64
N SER A 197 -62.75 15.63 52.59
CA SER A 197 -62.87 14.17 52.81
C SER A 197 -63.51 13.41 51.64
N LYS A 198 -64.00 14.10 50.61
CA LYS A 198 -64.52 13.53 49.35
C LYS A 198 -63.52 13.67 48.20
N ASN A 199 -62.26 13.98 48.51
CA ASN A 199 -61.17 14.17 47.56
C ASN A 199 -61.39 15.32 46.56
N ARG A 200 -62.08 16.40 46.99
CA ARG A 200 -62.32 17.59 46.16
C ARG A 200 -61.44 18.74 46.62
N ASP A 201 -60.88 19.47 45.67
CA ASP A 201 -60.12 20.68 45.95
C ASP A 201 -61.03 21.79 46.46
N VAL A 202 -60.74 22.29 47.66
CA VAL A 202 -61.44 23.41 48.28
C VAL A 202 -60.58 24.65 48.18
N PHE A 203 -61.17 25.70 47.60
CA PHE A 203 -60.52 26.99 47.47
C PHE A 203 -61.07 27.99 48.50
N ALA A 204 -60.20 28.93 48.90
CA ALA A 204 -60.56 30.09 49.70
C ALA A 204 -60.40 31.35 48.86
N MET A 205 -61.36 32.27 48.97
CA MET A 205 -61.32 33.56 48.28
C MET A 205 -61.18 34.70 49.28
N TRP A 206 -60.26 35.60 49.00
CA TRP A 206 -60.08 36.86 49.70
C TRP A 206 -61.07 37.88 49.17
N ARG A 207 -61.89 38.44 50.06
CA ARG A 207 -62.88 39.46 49.73
C ARG A 207 -62.37 40.87 50.01
N SER A 208 -63.05 41.85 49.42
CA SER A 208 -62.76 43.28 49.63
C SER A 208 -62.94 43.73 51.08
N ASP A 209 -63.69 42.97 51.89
CA ASP A 209 -63.85 43.16 53.35
C ASP A 209 -62.65 42.66 54.18
N LYS A 210 -61.56 42.22 53.52
CA LYS A 210 -60.35 41.66 54.12
C LYS A 210 -60.59 40.38 54.92
N THR A 211 -61.58 39.57 54.53
CA THR A 211 -61.81 38.24 55.11
C THR A 211 -61.61 37.13 54.07
N TRP A 212 -61.23 35.94 54.55
CA TRP A 212 -61.18 34.73 53.73
C TRP A 212 -62.53 34.02 53.79
N HIS A 213 -63.21 33.92 52.65
CA HIS A 213 -64.35 33.01 52.52
C HIS A 213 -63.86 31.64 52.07
N ILE A 214 -64.02 30.65 52.94
CA ILE A 214 -63.62 29.25 52.71
C ILE A 214 -64.86 28.47 52.25
N ASN A 215 -64.70 27.56 51.29
CA ASN A 215 -65.71 26.67 50.66
C ASN A 215 -66.18 27.07 49.26
N ILE A 216 -65.30 27.63 48.43
CA ILE A 216 -65.59 27.66 46.98
C ILE A 216 -65.26 26.27 46.43
N GLN A 217 -66.31 25.56 46.04
CA GLN A 217 -66.22 24.32 45.28
C GLN A 217 -66.40 24.69 43.81
N LEU A 218 -65.40 24.40 42.99
CA LEU A 218 -65.58 24.39 41.55
C LEU A 218 -66.48 23.19 41.24
N LYS A 219 -67.59 23.42 40.53
CA LYS A 219 -68.34 22.34 39.90
C LYS A 219 -67.62 21.90 38.64
#